data_AF-A0A2E6CCV3-F1
#
_entry.id   AF-A0A2E6CCV3-F1
#
_cell.length_a   1.000
_cell.length_b   1.000
_cell.length_c   1.000
_cell.angle_alpha   90.00
_cell.angle_beta   90.00
_cell.angle_gamma   90.00
#
_symmetry.space_group_name_H-M   'P 1'
#
loop_
_entity.id
_entity.type
_entity.pdbx_description
1 polymer ?
#
loop_
_entity_poly.entity_id
_entity_poly.type
_entity_poly.pdbx_seq_one_letter_code
_entity_poly.pdbx_strand_id
1 'polypeptide(L)'
;MRKFLIGIAYICIYTTPIQIGFVAWIIWIITSTDYTLLSLSTNQFLTENLLILKEFVFEYLWPLKPIYQFFWQFPAIIMMTIKAIISTWLGLWLLPIARKMN
;
A
#
# COMPACT_ATOMS: atom_id res chain seq x y z
N MET A 1 -24.91 5.76 5.91
CA MET A 1 -23.70 5.09 6.45
C MET A 1 -23.43 3.75 5.79
N ARG A 2 -24.44 2.88 5.61
CA ARG A 2 -24.33 1.60 4.91
C ARG A 2 -23.59 1.65 3.56
N LYS A 3 -24.09 2.44 2.61
CA LYS A 3 -23.51 2.56 1.25
C LYS A 3 -22.05 3.01 1.28
N PHE A 4 -21.71 3.90 2.21
CA PHE A 4 -20.34 4.40 2.39
C PHE A 4 -19.38 3.30 2.87
N LEU A 5 -19.74 2.54 3.91
CA LEU A 5 -18.92 1.43 4.41
C LEU A 5 -18.77 0.30 3.38
N ILE A 6 -19.83 0.01 2.63
CA ILE A 6 -19.76 -0.93 1.50
C ILE A 6 -18.77 -0.44 0.44
N GLY A 7 -18.79 0.87 0.13
CA GLY A 7 -17.83 1.50 -0.79
C GLY A 7 -16.38 1.32 -0.32
N ILE A 8 -16.09 1.61 0.96
CA ILE A 8 -14.76 1.40 1.54
C ILE A 8 -14.35 -0.08 1.45
N ALA A 9 -15.25 -0.99 1.81
CA ALA A 9 -14.97 -2.43 1.75
C ALA A 9 -14.60 -2.89 0.33
N TYR A 10 -15.33 -2.41 -0.68
CA TYR A 10 -15.01 -2.70 -2.07
C TYR A 10 -13.69 -2.09 -2.53
N ILE A 11 -13.38 -0.84 -2.16
CA ILE A 11 -12.07 -0.23 -2.47
C ILE A 11 -10.93 -1.07 -1.89
N CYS A 12 -11.06 -1.51 -0.64
CA CYS A 12 -10.06 -2.34 0.03
C CYS A 12 -9.82 -3.68 -0.68
N ILE A 13 -10.88 -4.33 -1.19
CA ILE A 13 -10.78 -5.61 -1.92
C ILE A 13 -10.30 -5.40 -3.36
N TYR A 14 -10.80 -4.36 -4.03
CA TYR A 14 -10.51 -4.13 -5.44
C TYR A 14 -9.08 -3.61 -5.66
N THR A 15 -8.48 -2.99 -4.65
CA THR A 15 -7.07 -2.59 -4.69
C THR A 15 -6.11 -3.76 -4.42
N THR A 16 -6.59 -4.91 -3.92
CA THR A 16 -5.75 -6.08 -3.60
C THR A 16 -4.94 -6.59 -4.79
N PRO A 17 -5.50 -6.80 -6.00
CA PRO A 17 -4.71 -7.25 -7.16
C PRO A 17 -3.58 -6.29 -7.52
N ILE A 18 -3.84 -4.98 -7.43
CA ILE A 18 -2.84 -3.94 -7.66
C ILE A 18 -1.71 -4.04 -6.61
N GLN A 19 -2.08 -4.23 -5.34
CA GLN A 19 -1.12 -4.41 -4.25
C GLN A 19 -0.27 -5.67 -4.43
N ILE A 20 -0.86 -6.78 -4.88
CA ILE A 20 -0.12 -8.01 -5.24
C ILE A 20 0.85 -7.74 -6.40
N GLY A 21 0.42 -6.98 -7.41
CA GLY A 21 1.28 -6.53 -8.50
C GLY A 21 2.51 -5.76 -8.01
N PHE A 22 2.33 -4.85 -7.05
CA PHE A 22 3.44 -4.14 -6.41
C PHE A 22 4.37 -5.07 -5.64
N VAL A 23 3.85 -6.05 -4.89
CA VAL A 23 4.68 -7.03 -4.19
C VAL A 23 5.52 -7.84 -5.19
N ALA A 24 4.90 -8.32 -6.27
CA ALA A 24 5.60 -9.06 -7.32
C ALA A 24 6.68 -8.21 -8.01
N TRP A 25 6.40 -6.93 -8.27
CA TRP A 25 7.37 -6.01 -8.84
C TRP A 25 8.55 -5.74 -7.90
N ILE A 26 8.29 -5.54 -6.60
CA ILE A 26 9.35 -5.39 -5.60
C ILE A 26 10.24 -6.65 -5.54
N ILE A 27 9.64 -7.85 -5.57
CA ILE A 27 10.37 -9.12 -5.63
C ILE A 27 11.26 -9.15 -6.87
N TRP A 28 10.71 -8.79 -8.04
CA TRP A 28 11.47 -8.75 -9.29
C TRP A 28 12.68 -7.81 -9.22
N ILE A 29 12.53 -6.62 -8.63
CA ILE A 29 13.66 -5.70 -8.43
C ILE A 29 14.72 -6.36 -7.55
N ILE A 30 14.33 -6.93 -6.41
CA ILE A 30 15.25 -7.58 -5.48
C ILE A 30 15.99 -8.75 -6.13
N THR A 31 15.35 -9.52 -7.00
CA THR A 31 16.01 -10.64 -7.69
C THR A 31 16.84 -10.23 -8.90
N SER A 32 16.70 -8.99 -9.39
CA SER A 32 17.40 -8.49 -10.58
C SER A 32 18.48 -7.45 -10.27
N THR A 33 18.67 -7.11 -9.00
CA THR A 33 19.61 -6.08 -8.54
C THR A 33 20.36 -6.57 -7.29
N ASP A 34 21.32 -5.78 -6.81
CA ASP A 34 22.06 -6.08 -5.57
C ASP A 34 21.26 -5.81 -4.29
N TYR A 35 19.98 -5.41 -4.42
CA TYR A 35 19.11 -5.22 -3.28
C TYR A 35 18.74 -6.56 -2.61
N THR A 36 18.61 -6.51 -1.29
CA THR A 36 18.07 -7.60 -0.46
C THR A 36 16.65 -7.26 0.00
N LEU A 37 15.97 -8.25 0.58
CA LEU A 37 14.63 -8.08 1.17
C LEU A 37 14.53 -6.95 2.21
N LEU A 38 15.63 -6.62 2.89
CA LEU A 38 15.67 -5.61 3.95
C LEU A 38 16.36 -4.30 3.53
N SER A 39 17.16 -4.30 2.46
CA SER A 39 17.91 -3.11 2.06
C SER A 39 17.12 -2.18 1.14
N LEU A 40 16.17 -2.71 0.35
CA LEU A 40 15.31 -1.87 -0.50
C LEU A 40 14.23 -1.21 0.35
N SER A 41 14.48 0.02 0.81
CA SER A 41 13.48 0.81 1.52
C SER A 41 12.34 1.23 0.60
N THR A 42 11.15 1.46 1.16
CA THR A 42 10.00 1.97 0.40
C THR A 42 10.32 3.32 -0.24
N ASN A 43 11.11 4.17 0.44
CA ASN A 43 11.54 5.46 -0.08
C ASN A 43 12.44 5.32 -1.31
N GLN A 44 13.39 4.39 -1.31
CA GLN A 44 14.24 4.10 -2.47
C GLN A 44 13.41 3.56 -3.62
N PHE A 45 12.58 2.55 -3.37
CA PHE A 45 11.66 1.99 -4.38
C PHE A 45 10.83 3.08 -5.06
N LEU A 46 10.23 3.99 -4.27
CA LEU A 46 9.45 5.11 -4.79
C LEU A 46 10.31 6.13 -5.55
N THR A 47 11.52 6.43 -5.08
CA THR A 47 12.39 7.41 -5.75
C THR A 47 12.90 6.90 -7.09
N GLU A 48 13.23 5.61 -7.16
CA GLU A 48 13.83 5.00 -8.36
C GLU A 48 12.80 4.60 -9.42
N ASN A 49 11.60 4.18 -8.99
CA ASN A 49 10.60 3.64 -9.91
C ASN A 49 9.35 4.52 -10.07
N LEU A 50 9.03 5.36 -9.08
CA LEU A 50 7.75 6.06 -8.99
C LEU A 50 7.91 7.49 -8.45
N LEU A 51 8.93 8.21 -8.93
CA LEU A 51 9.28 9.54 -8.43
C LEU A 51 8.09 10.50 -8.50
N ILE A 52 7.35 10.48 -9.62
CA ILE A 52 6.16 11.30 -9.84
C ILE A 52 5.09 11.02 -8.77
N LEU A 53 4.86 9.74 -8.44
CA LEU A 53 3.89 9.36 -7.41
C LEU A 53 4.33 9.85 -6.02
N LYS A 54 5.63 9.76 -5.73
CA LYS A 54 6.20 10.23 -4.46
C LYS A 54 6.03 11.74 -4.30
N GLU A 55 6.37 12.50 -5.35
CA GLU A 55 6.22 13.96 -5.36
C GLU A 55 4.77 14.37 -5.23
N PHE A 56 3.87 13.72 -5.97
CA PHE A 56 2.43 13.93 -5.85
C PHE A 56 1.93 13.68 -4.42
N VAL A 57 2.36 12.58 -3.77
CA VAL A 57 1.98 12.32 -2.37
C VAL A 57 2.49 13.43 -1.45
N PHE A 58 3.71 13.91 -1.62
CA PHE A 58 4.24 14.99 -0.78
C PHE A 58 3.61 16.35 -1.05
N GLU A 59 3.17 16.63 -2.27
CA GLU A 59 2.49 17.87 -2.63
C GLU A 59 1.06 17.90 -2.05
N TYR A 60 0.27 16.87 -2.33
CA TYR A 60 -1.16 16.84 -1.96
C TYR A 60 -1.39 16.40 -0.50
N LEU A 61 -0.51 15.57 0.06
CA LEU A 61 -0.60 15.05 1.44
C LEU A 61 0.53 15.59 2.32
N TRP A 62 0.97 16.82 2.07
CA TRP A 62 2.04 17.49 2.80
C TRP A 62 1.92 17.46 4.34
N PRO A 63 0.72 17.55 4.98
CA PRO A 63 0.64 17.50 6.45
C PRO A 63 1.05 16.14 7.01
N LEU A 64 0.91 15.08 6.20
CA LEU A 64 1.24 13.71 6.55
C LEU A 64 2.67 13.33 6.14
N LYS A 65 3.42 14.25 5.52
CA LYS A 65 4.81 14.04 5.12
C LYS A 65 5.70 13.40 6.20
N PRO A 66 5.72 13.84 7.48
CA PRO A 66 6.55 13.20 8.50
C PRO A 66 6.15 11.74 8.76
N ILE A 67 4.86 11.42 8.66
CA ILE A 67 4.34 10.06 8.82
C ILE A 67 4.80 9.19 7.64
N TYR A 68 4.69 9.69 6.41
CA TYR A 68 5.18 8.98 5.23
C TYR A 68 6.69 8.77 5.26
N GLN A 69 7.48 9.76 5.66
CA GLN A 69 8.93 9.63 5.81
C GLN A 69 9.30 8.56 6.85
N PHE A 70 8.55 8.49 7.96
CA PHE A 70 8.73 7.45 8.96
C PHE A 70 8.36 6.05 8.44
N PHE A 71 7.26 5.88 7.71
CA PHE A 71 6.91 4.55 7.21
C PHE A 71 7.74 4.13 6.00
N TRP A 72 8.22 5.08 5.19
CA TRP A 72 8.95 4.76 3.97
C TRP A 72 10.41 4.37 4.18
N GLN A 73 10.95 4.54 5.39
CA GLN A 73 12.28 4.01 5.73
C GLN A 73 12.28 2.48 5.85
N PHE A 74 11.12 1.86 6.10
CA PHE A 74 11.03 0.40 6.23
C PHE A 74 11.16 -0.31 4.87
N PRO A 75 11.58 -1.58 4.86
CA PRO A 75 11.74 -2.36 3.64
C PRO A 75 10.44 -2.42 2.83
N ALA A 76 10.54 -2.13 1.54
CA ALA A 76 9.40 -1.99 0.63
C ALA A 76 8.53 -3.25 0.62
N ILE A 77 9.16 -4.42 0.57
CA ILE A 77 8.44 -5.69 0.50
C ILE A 77 7.64 -5.98 1.77
N ILE A 78 8.20 -5.68 2.95
CA ILE A 78 7.51 -5.86 4.24
C ILE A 78 6.32 -4.91 4.31
N MET A 79 6.55 -3.62 4.02
CA MET A 79 5.51 -2.60 4.13
C MET A 79 4.35 -2.87 3.15
N MET A 80 4.67 -3.24 1.91
CA MET A 80 3.65 -3.51 0.89
C MET A 80 2.86 -4.78 1.22
N THR A 81 3.51 -5.83 1.71
CA THR A 81 2.85 -7.09 2.10
C THR A 81 1.92 -6.89 3.30
N ILE A 82 2.40 -6.21 4.36
CA ILE A 82 1.57 -5.89 5.54
C ILE A 82 0.36 -5.07 5.12
N LYS A 83 0.56 -4.02 4.31
CA LYS A 83 -0.52 -3.18 3.80
C LYS A 83 -1.53 -4.00 2.99
N ALA A 84 -1.06 -4.92 2.16
CA ALA A 84 -1.94 -5.76 1.34
C ALA A 84 -2.81 -6.69 2.18
N ILE A 85 -2.21 -7.36 3.17
CA ILE A 85 -2.93 -8.25 4.08
C ILE A 85 -3.97 -7.48 4.89
N ILE A 86 -3.57 -6.37 5.53
CA ILE A 86 -4.46 -5.57 6.37
C ILE A 86 -5.60 -4.97 5.54
N SER A 87 -5.30 -4.38 4.37
CA SER A 87 -6.32 -3.79 3.49
C SER A 87 -7.34 -4.83 3.05
N THR A 88 -6.88 -5.98 2.55
CA THR A 88 -7.75 -7.04 2.06
C THR A 88 -8.60 -7.62 3.19
N TRP A 89 -7.99 -7.90 4.34
CA TRP A 89 -8.70 -8.42 5.51
C TRP A 89 -9.76 -7.43 6.02
N LEU A 90 -9.42 -6.13 6.13
CA LEU A 90 -10.37 -5.09 6.50
C LEU A 90 -11.54 -5.02 5.51
N GLY A 91 -11.28 -5.13 4.21
CA GLY A 91 -12.33 -5.15 3.18
C GLY A 91 -13.27 -6.34 3.33
N LEU A 92 -12.72 -7.55 3.48
CA LEU A 92 -13.49 -8.78 3.65
C LEU A 92 -14.27 -8.82 4.97
N TRP A 93 -13.73 -8.25 6.03
CA TRP A 93 -14.38 -8.15 7.34
C TRP A 93 -15.48 -7.08 7.35
N LEU A 94 -15.23 -5.91 6.74
CA LEU A 94 -16.15 -4.79 6.75
C LEU A 94 -17.38 -5.03 5.86
N LEU A 95 -17.22 -5.72 4.72
CA LEU A 95 -18.31 -5.97 3.76
C LEU A 95 -19.54 -6.68 4.38
N PRO A 96 -19.42 -7.81 5.09
CA PRO A 96 -20.58 -8.49 5.68
C PRO A 96 -21.20 -7.68 6.81
N ILE A 97 -20.41 -6.95 7.60
CA ILE A 97 -20.90 -6.08 8.67
C ILE A 97 -21.73 -4.95 8.07
N ALA A 98 -21.17 -4.25 7.08
CA ALA A 98 -21.83 -3.14 6.41
C ALA A 98 -23.12 -3.59 5.73
N ARG A 99 -23.18 -4.77 5.11
CA ARG A 99 -24.40 -5.31 4.49
C ARG A 99 -25.52 -5.61 5.48
N LYS A 100 -25.21 -5.93 6.74
CA LYS A 100 -26.18 -6.22 7.80
C LYS A 100 -26.76 -4.98 8.47
N MET A 101 -26.15 -3.81 8.26
CA MET A 101 -26.71 -2.55 8.78
C MET A 101 -27.93 -2.14 7.95
N ASN A 102 -29.03 -1.77 8.62
CA ASN A 102 -30.21 -1.21 7.96
C ASN A 102 -29.90 0.14 7.31
#